data_AF-A0AAN8J9D3-F1
#
_entry.id   AF-A0AAN8J9D3-F1
#
_cell.length_a   1.000
_cell.length_b   1.000
_cell.length_c   1.000
_cell.angle_alpha   90.00
_cell.angle_beta   90.00
_cell.angle_gamma   90.00
#
_symmetry.space_group_name_H-M   'P 1'
#
loop_
_entity.id
_entity.type
_entity.pdbx_description
1 polymer ?
#
loop_
_entity_poly.entity_id
_entity_poly.type
_entity_poly.pdbx_seq_one_letter_code
_entity_poly.pdbx_strand_id
1 'polypeptide(L)'
;MTSLQRLYLRWSQIRDFGLQHLYSMRSLVILSLAGCVHITPNGLYGLTRLYQLQELELTNTPSATKGVGHFLRENLPRCIVLE
;
A
#
# COMPACT_ATOMS: atom_id res chain seq x y z
N MET A 1 9.52 -15.05 16.20
CA MET A 1 8.32 -14.63 15.45
C MET A 1 8.77 -14.14 14.08
N THR A 2 8.18 -14.65 13.01
CA THR A 2 8.56 -14.31 11.63
C THR A 2 8.02 -12.93 11.25
N SER A 3 8.91 -11.98 10.98
CA SER A 3 8.54 -10.68 10.44
C SER A 3 8.23 -10.79 8.95
N LEU A 4 6.98 -10.51 8.57
CA LEU A 4 6.58 -10.50 7.17
C LEU A 4 7.23 -9.32 6.44
N GLN A 5 7.97 -9.60 5.37
CA GLN A 5 8.65 -8.57 4.56
C GLN A 5 7.98 -8.31 3.21
N ARG A 6 7.28 -9.30 2.66
CA ARG A 6 6.64 -9.19 1.34
C ARG A 6 5.21 -9.68 1.44
N LEU A 7 4.28 -8.89 0.93
CA LEU A 7 2.86 -9.23 0.93
C LEU A 7 2.24 -8.88 -0.42
N TYR A 8 1.64 -9.87 -1.06
CA TYR A 8 0.95 -9.72 -2.33
C TYR A 8 -0.55 -10.00 -2.12
N LEU A 9 -1.38 -9.00 -2.34
CA LEU A 9 -2.83 -9.05 -2.21
C LEU A 9 -3.52 -8.74 -3.54
N ARG A 10 -2.86 -9.09 -4.64
CA ARG A 10 -3.32 -8.80 -6.00
C ARG A 10 -4.72 -9.36 -6.24
N TRP A 11 -5.59 -8.57 -6.87
CA TRP A 11 -6.97 -8.91 -7.23
C TRP A 11 -7.81 -9.38 -6.03
N SER A 12 -7.45 -8.95 -4.83
CA SER A 12 -8.20 -9.29 -3.63
C SER A 12 -9.35 -8.32 -3.40
N GLN A 13 -10.35 -8.79 -2.64
CA GLN A 13 -11.51 -8.03 -2.23
C GLN A 13 -11.24 -7.22 -0.94
N ILE A 14 -9.98 -6.84 -0.71
CA ILE A 14 -9.59 -6.08 0.47
C ILE A 14 -10.19 -4.68 0.43
N ARG A 15 -10.56 -4.19 1.61
CA ARG A 15 -11.08 -2.84 1.84
C ARG A 15 -10.18 -2.11 2.84
N ASP A 16 -10.48 -0.84 3.08
CA ASP A 16 -9.71 0.01 4.01
C ASP A 16 -9.54 -0.60 5.39
N PHE A 17 -10.56 -1.29 5.92
CA PHE A 17 -10.46 -1.98 7.22
C PHE A 17 -9.37 -3.06 7.20
N GLY A 18 -9.21 -3.76 6.07
CA GLY A 18 -8.15 -4.76 5.89
C GLY A 18 -6.77 -4.13 5.86
N LEU A 19 -6.63 -2.96 5.22
CA LEU A 19 -5.38 -2.19 5.23
C LEU A 19 -4.98 -1.72 6.62
N GLN A 20 -5.94 -1.40 7.50
CA GLN A 20 -5.64 -0.96 8.87
C GLN A 20 -4.81 -1.98 9.66
N HIS A 21 -5.02 -3.27 9.43
CA HIS A 21 -4.20 -4.32 10.04
C HIS A 21 -2.76 -4.29 9.52
N LEU A 22 -2.57 -3.94 8.25
CA LEU A 22 -1.24 -3.87 7.64
C LEU A 22 -0.40 -2.73 8.22
N TYR A 23 -1.00 -1.64 8.68
CA TYR A 23 -0.26 -0.49 9.24
C TYR A 23 0.63 -0.83 10.44
N SER A 24 0.36 -1.95 11.11
CA SER A 24 1.17 -2.46 12.22
C SER A 24 2.39 -3.28 11.76
N MET A 25 2.42 -3.73 10.50
CA MET A 25 3.44 -4.59 9.91
C MET A 25 4.67 -3.77 9.47
N ARG A 26 5.35 -3.16 10.44
CA ARG A 26 6.47 -2.23 10.23
C ARG A 26 7.69 -2.84 9.54
N SER A 27 7.75 -4.16 9.39
CA SER A 27 8.82 -4.87 8.67
C SER A 27 8.51 -5.10 7.18
N LEU A 28 7.34 -4.68 6.69
CA LEU A 28 7.00 -4.78 5.27
C LEU A 28 7.93 -3.92 4.42
N VAL A 29 8.49 -4.55 3.40
CA VAL A 29 9.37 -3.97 2.39
C VAL A 29 8.65 -3.90 1.04
N ILE A 30 7.86 -4.93 0.71
CA ILE A 30 7.10 -5.00 -0.54
C ILE A 30 5.62 -5.22 -0.24
N LEU A 31 4.77 -4.37 -0.79
CA LEU A 31 3.32 -4.51 -0.74
C LEU A 31 2.73 -4.36 -2.15
N SER A 32 2.00 -5.38 -2.59
CA SER A 32 1.23 -5.31 -3.83
C SER A 32 -0.26 -5.33 -3.54
N LEU A 33 -0.95 -4.30 -3.99
CA LEU A 33 -2.41 -4.15 -3.95
C LEU A 33 -2.98 -4.08 -5.38
N ALA A 34 -2.25 -4.61 -6.37
CA ALA A 34 -2.65 -4.49 -7.77
C ALA A 34 -4.04 -5.10 -8.00
N GLY A 35 -4.95 -4.38 -8.65
CA GLY A 35 -6.32 -4.84 -8.90
C GLY A 35 -7.25 -4.82 -7.69
N CYS A 36 -6.85 -4.21 -6.56
CA CYS A 36 -7.71 -4.06 -5.39
C CYS A 36 -8.70 -2.90 -5.56
N VAL A 37 -9.85 -3.18 -6.18
CA VAL A 37 -10.84 -2.16 -6.58
C VAL A 37 -11.64 -1.53 -5.43
N HIS A 38 -11.65 -2.15 -4.24
CA HIS A 38 -12.48 -1.71 -3.11
C HIS A 38 -11.73 -0.90 -2.05
N ILE A 39 -10.46 -0.59 -2.29
CA ILE A 39 -9.68 0.32 -1.44
C ILE A 39 -10.04 1.75 -1.82
N THR A 40 -10.19 2.64 -0.84
CA THR A 40 -10.38 4.08 -1.06
C THR A 40 -9.06 4.86 -0.90
N PRO A 41 -8.98 6.11 -1.39
CA PRO A 41 -7.82 6.98 -1.15
C PRO A 41 -7.45 7.09 0.34
N ASN A 42 -8.43 7.11 1.23
CA ASN A 42 -8.20 7.18 2.67
C ASN A 42 -7.46 5.95 3.21
N GLY A 43 -7.78 4.76 2.68
CA GLY A 43 -7.04 3.54 2.98
C GLY A 43 -5.59 3.62 2.51
N LEU A 44 -5.36 4.14 1.30
CA LEU A 44 -4.01 4.29 0.76
C LEU A 44 -3.15 5.28 1.56
N TYR A 45 -3.71 6.39 2.03
CA TYR A 45 -2.96 7.35 2.87
C TYR A 45 -2.41 6.72 4.16
N GLY A 46 -3.09 5.72 4.71
CA GLY A 46 -2.62 5.01 5.91
C GLY A 46 -1.35 4.18 5.69
N LEU A 47 -1.02 3.84 4.43
CA LEU A 47 0.20 3.09 4.07
C LEU A 47 1.49 3.85 4.41
N THR A 48 1.42 5.17 4.63
CA THR A 48 2.54 6.00 5.10
C THR A 48 3.10 5.55 6.46
N ARG A 49 2.34 4.75 7.22
CA ARG A 49 2.81 4.13 8.47
C ARG A 49 3.86 3.02 8.24
N LEU A 50 3.96 2.50 7.02
CA LEU A 50 4.93 1.48 6.61
C LEU A 50 6.25 2.14 6.20
N TYR A 51 6.97 2.72 7.16
CA TYR A 51 8.21 3.47 6.91
C TYR A 51 9.39 2.63 6.35
N GLN A 52 9.29 1.30 6.36
CA GLN A 52 10.26 0.39 5.75
C GLN A 52 9.88 -0.03 4.33
N LEU A 53 8.72 0.41 3.82
CA LEU A 53 8.24 0.04 2.50
C LEU A 53 9.17 0.62 1.43
N GLN A 54 9.62 -0.24 0.53
CA GLN A 54 10.49 0.09 -0.60
C GLN A 54 9.77 -0.06 -1.93
N GLU A 55 8.74 -0.91 -1.99
CA GLU A 55 7.95 -1.12 -3.19
C GLU A 55 6.46 -1.21 -2.86
N LEU A 56 5.67 -0.38 -3.53
CA LEU A 56 4.22 -0.36 -3.44
C LEU A 56 3.63 -0.45 -4.84
N GLU A 57 2.96 -1.55 -5.15
CA GLU A 57 2.29 -1.76 -6.43
C GLU A 57 0.78 -1.51 -6.30
N LEU A 58 0.30 -0.53 -7.05
CA LEU A 58 -1.10 -0.06 -7.10
C LEU A 58 -1.71 -0.20 -8.51
N THR A 59 -1.08 -0.91 -9.43
CA THR A 59 -1.59 -1.10 -10.79
C THR A 59 -3.02 -1.61 -10.80
N ASN A 60 -3.89 -1.06 -11.65
CA ASN A 60 -5.32 -1.36 -11.70
C ASN A 60 -6.07 -1.09 -10.37
N THR A 61 -5.60 -0.15 -9.55
CA THR A 61 -6.31 0.30 -8.34
C THR A 61 -6.99 1.66 -8.62
N PRO A 62 -8.33 1.72 -8.74
CA PRO A 62 -9.03 2.96 -9.11
C PRO A 62 -8.83 4.12 -8.13
N SER A 63 -8.54 3.81 -6.86
CA SER A 63 -8.26 4.81 -5.83
C SER A 63 -6.85 5.39 -5.87
N ALA A 64 -5.92 4.77 -6.60
CA ALA A 64 -4.56 5.26 -6.80
C ALA A 64 -4.53 6.38 -7.86
N THR A 65 -5.27 7.45 -7.60
CA THR A 65 -5.24 8.65 -8.44
C THR A 65 -3.88 9.34 -8.35
N LYS A 66 -3.53 10.16 -9.34
CA LYS A 66 -2.27 10.94 -9.34
C LYS A 66 -2.02 11.71 -8.04
N GLY A 67 -3.07 12.24 -7.41
CA GLY A 67 -2.97 12.95 -6.13
C GLY A 67 -2.57 12.03 -4.98
N VAL A 68 -3.10 10.81 -4.94
CA VAL A 68 -2.71 9.80 -3.96
C VAL A 68 -1.28 9.32 -4.22
N GLY A 69 -0.93 9.07 -5.49
CA GLY A 69 0.43 8.73 -5.89
C GLY A 69 1.46 9.75 -5.45
N HIS A 70 1.18 11.03 -5.67
CA HIS A 70 2.04 12.13 -5.23
C HIS A 70 2.21 12.14 -3.71
N PHE A 71 1.10 12.09 -2.97
CA PHE A 71 1.13 12.06 -1.51
C PHE A 71 1.95 10.87 -0.96
N LEU A 72 1.80 9.68 -1.57
CA LEU A 72 2.55 8.50 -1.16
C LEU A 72 4.04 8.67 -1.42
N ARG A 73 4.44 9.21 -2.57
CA ARG A 73 5.85 9.47 -2.88
C ARG A 73 6.48 10.51 -1.94
N GLU A 74 5.73 11.54 -1.54
CA GLU A 74 6.19 12.54 -0.57
C GLU A 74 6.36 11.97 0.84
N ASN A 75 5.46 11.08 1.26
CA ASN A 75 5.45 10.53 2.63
C ASN A 75 6.20 9.21 2.77
N LEU A 76 6.55 8.55 1.66
CA LEU A 76 7.35 7.33 1.60
C LEU A 76 8.53 7.56 0.64
N PRO A 77 9.52 8.42 0.99
CA PRO A 77 10.57 8.85 0.07
C PRO A 77 11.53 7.73 -0.37
N ARG A 78 11.50 6.58 0.33
CA ARG A 78 12.28 5.37 0.00
C ARG A 78 11.46 4.31 -0.73
N CYS A 79 10.18 4.56 -0.99
CA CYS A 79 9.26 3.64 -1.61
C CYS A 79 9.04 4.00 -3.08
N ILE A 80 9.22 3.02 -3.96
CA ILE A 80 8.86 3.09 -5.36
C ILE A 80 7.37 2.74 -5.46
N VAL A 81 6.58 3.71 -5.91
CA VAL A 81 5.14 3.52 -6.15
C VAL A 81 4.92 3.23 -7.64
N LEU A 82 4.47 2.01 -7.93
CA LEU A 82 4.07 1.54 -9.27
C LEU A 82 2.56 1.71 -9.41
N GLU A 83 2.12 2.47 -10.41
CA GLU A 83 0.71 2.87 -10.61
C GLU A 83 0.17 2.38 -11.96
#